data_AF-A0A1V1NUX1-F1
#
_entry.id   AF-A0A1V1NUX1-F1
#
_cell.length_a   1.000
_cell.length_b   1.000
_cell.length_c   1.000
_cell.angle_alpha   90.00
_cell.angle_beta   90.00
_cell.angle_gamma   90.00
#
_symmetry.space_group_name_H-M   'P 1'
#
loop_
_entity.id
_entity.type
_entity.pdbx_description
1 polymer ?
#
loop_
_entity_poly.entity_id
_entity_poly.type
_entity_poly.pdbx_seq_one_letter_code
_entity_poly.pdbx_strand_id
1 'polypeptide(L)'
;MIYKISIIFIVINTLLFSELFANNLIISNESASRGEKVIFDVSIFDAPNDVKTFGFDIEYPHRSLSFHADDYDIGELLEQGYGYLTLDEISPGHIKVGWFTMLNYKIPKHASGS
;
A
#
# COMPACT_ATOMS: atom_id res chain seq x y z
N MET A 1 -49.99 -34.00 -23.34
CA MET A 1 -49.13 -33.84 -22.15
C MET A 1 -47.89 -33.09 -22.62
N ILE A 2 -47.80 -31.79 -22.34
CA ILE A 2 -46.72 -30.92 -22.85
C ILE A 2 -45.88 -30.51 -21.64
N TYR A 3 -44.61 -30.91 -21.60
CA TYR A 3 -43.68 -30.46 -20.57
C TYR A 3 -43.13 -29.09 -20.95
N LYS A 4 -43.43 -28.08 -20.14
CA LYS A 4 -42.81 -26.75 -20.23
C LYS A 4 -41.44 -26.83 -19.57
N ILE A 5 -40.37 -26.68 -20.35
CA ILE A 5 -39.01 -26.55 -19.81
C ILE A 5 -38.79 -25.07 -19.49
N SER A 6 -38.71 -24.75 -18.20
CA SER A 6 -38.32 -23.43 -17.73
C SER A 6 -36.80 -23.39 -17.58
N ILE A 7 -36.12 -22.61 -18.42
CA ILE A 7 -34.68 -22.36 -18.30
C ILE A 7 -34.47 -21.20 -17.32
N ILE A 8 -33.80 -21.47 -16.20
CA ILE A 8 -33.43 -20.46 -15.21
C ILE A 8 -32.07 -19.87 -15.63
N PHE A 9 -32.05 -18.60 -16.02
CA PHE A 9 -30.81 -17.85 -16.19
C PHE A 9 -30.32 -17.37 -14.83
N ILE A 10 -29.27 -18.01 -14.30
CA ILE A 10 -28.55 -17.50 -13.12
C ILE A 10 -27.48 -16.54 -13.64
N VAL A 11 -27.76 -15.23 -13.58
CA VAL A 11 -26.75 -14.20 -13.78
C VAL A 11 -25.92 -14.15 -12.50
N ILE A 12 -24.83 -14.92 -12.46
CA ILE A 12 -23.82 -14.79 -11.41
C ILE A 12 -23.12 -13.47 -11.67
N ASN A 13 -23.53 -12.42 -10.96
CA ASN A 13 -22.78 -11.18 -10.86
C ASN A 13 -21.50 -11.49 -10.07
N THR A 14 -20.50 -12.06 -10.73
CA THR A 14 -19.15 -12.11 -10.18
C THR A 14 -18.69 -10.66 -10.13
N LEU A 15 -18.77 -10.06 -8.93
CA LEU A 15 -18.01 -8.86 -8.60
C LEU A 15 -16.55 -9.19 -8.89
N LEU A 16 -16.08 -8.76 -10.06
CA LEU A 16 -14.66 -8.77 -10.41
C LEU A 16 -14.01 -7.73 -9.50
N PHE A 17 -13.65 -8.15 -8.29
CA PHE A 17 -12.64 -7.45 -7.52
C PHE A 17 -11.35 -7.59 -8.32
N SER A 18 -11.02 -6.57 -9.11
CA SER A 18 -9.71 -6.48 -9.72
C SER A 18 -8.70 -6.44 -8.58
N GLU A 19 -7.90 -7.49 -8.45
CA GLU A 19 -6.70 -7.49 -7.64
C GLU A 19 -5.82 -6.32 -8.15
N LEU A 20 -5.80 -5.22 -7.40
CA LEU A 20 -4.82 -4.16 -7.60
C LEU A 20 -3.47 -4.76 -7.19
N PHE A 21 -2.78 -5.35 -8.16
CA PHE A 21 -1.42 -5.83 -7.93
C PHE A 21 -0.57 -4.64 -7.49
N ALA A 22 0.11 -4.78 -6.35
CA ALA A 22 1.08 -3.83 -5.82
C ALA A 22 2.34 -3.71 -6.70
N ASN A 23 2.27 -4.03 -8.00
CA ASN A 23 3.39 -3.98 -8.95
C ASN A 23 3.99 -2.57 -9.09
N ASN A 24 3.22 -1.56 -8.69
CA ASN A 24 3.61 -0.17 -8.72
C ASN A 24 4.27 0.28 -7.41
N LEU A 25 4.16 -0.48 -6.31
CA LEU A 25 4.83 -0.17 -5.04
C LEU A 25 6.25 -0.74 -5.06
N ILE A 26 7.23 0.11 -4.76
CA ILE A 26 8.66 -0.20 -4.82
C ILE A 26 9.27 0.14 -3.47
N ILE A 27 10.11 -0.75 -2.95
CA ILE A 27 10.97 -0.48 -1.80
C ILE A 27 12.41 -0.45 -2.31
N SER A 28 13.19 0.57 -1.94
CA SER A 28 14.59 0.68 -2.35
C SER A 28 15.42 -0.49 -1.81
N ASN A 29 16.51 -0.81 -2.51
CA ASN A 29 17.44 -1.84 -2.09
C ASN A 29 18.68 -1.20 -1.48
N GLU A 30 18.76 -1.24 -0.15
CA GLU A 30 19.78 -0.53 0.60
C GLU A 30 20.62 -1.47 1.45
N SER A 31 21.82 -1.01 1.79
CA SER A 31 22.75 -1.75 2.64
C SER A 31 23.47 -0.82 3.60
N ALA A 32 23.72 -1.30 4.80
CA ALA A 32 24.48 -0.57 5.82
C ALA A 32 25.36 -1.55 6.61
N SER A 33 26.39 -1.02 7.25
CA SER A 33 27.24 -1.83 8.13
C SER A 33 26.50 -2.14 9.44
N ARG A 34 26.98 -3.16 10.16
CA ARG A 34 26.39 -3.51 11.46
C ARG A 34 26.48 -2.33 12.43
N GLY A 35 25.32 -1.94 12.97
CA GLY A 35 25.20 -0.83 13.93
C GLY A 35 24.97 0.53 13.28
N GLU A 36 24.98 0.62 11.96
CA GLU A 36 24.58 1.82 11.23
C GLU A 36 23.06 1.82 10.97
N LYS A 37 22.50 3.02 10.82
CA LYS A 37 21.12 3.21 10.38
C LYS A 37 21.05 2.96 8.87
N VAL A 38 20.05 2.21 8.44
CA VAL A 38 19.65 2.06 7.03
C VAL A 38 18.28 2.70 6.86
N ILE A 39 18.08 3.43 5.76
CA ILE A 39 16.80 4.06 5.40
C ILE A 39 16.32 3.36 4.15
N PHE A 40 15.07 2.91 4.12
CA PHE A 40 14.46 2.31 2.94
C PHE A 40 13.38 3.26 2.42
N ASP A 41 13.48 3.63 1.15
CA ASP A 41 12.50 4.48 0.50
C ASP A 41 11.37 3.61 -0.02
N VAL A 42 10.15 3.93 0.38
CA VAL A 42 8.94 3.34 -0.20
C VAL A 42 8.38 4.33 -1.20
N SER A 43 8.20 3.89 -2.43
CA SER A 43 7.72 4.73 -3.53
C SER A 43 6.68 4.00 -4.36
N ILE A 44 5.86 4.77 -5.07
CA ILE A 44 4.99 4.27 -6.13
C ILE A 44 5.55 4.69 -7.49
N PHE A 45 5.46 3.81 -8.48
CA PHE A 45 5.72 4.11 -9.87
C PHE A 45 4.45 3.94 -10.67
N ASP A 46 4.00 4.97 -11.37
CA ASP A 46 2.82 4.93 -12.24
C ASP A 46 1.54 4.49 -11.52
N ALA A 47 1.09 5.26 -10.52
CA ALA A 47 -0.09 4.93 -9.71
C ALA A 47 -1.30 4.53 -10.59
N PRO A 48 -1.91 3.35 -10.39
CA PRO A 48 -2.88 2.80 -11.35
C PRO A 48 -4.21 3.56 -11.35
N ASN A 49 -4.53 4.26 -10.25
CA ASN A 49 -5.72 5.09 -10.07
C ASN A 49 -5.37 6.28 -9.16
N ASP A 50 -6.30 7.22 -9.03
CA ASP A 50 -6.20 8.22 -7.97
C ASP A 50 -6.29 7.56 -6.60
N VAL A 51 -5.36 7.86 -5.69
CA VAL A 51 -5.28 7.25 -4.35
C VAL A 51 -5.55 8.30 -3.28
N LYS A 52 -6.63 8.12 -2.51
CA LYS A 52 -6.98 8.96 -1.35
C LYS A 52 -6.55 8.37 -0.01
N THR A 53 -6.39 7.06 0.02
CA THR A 53 -5.96 6.29 1.19
C THR A 53 -5.28 5.03 0.69
N PHE A 54 -4.29 4.57 1.44
CA PHE A 54 -3.65 3.30 1.21
C PHE A 54 -3.26 2.67 2.54
N GLY A 55 -3.04 1.36 2.51
CA GLY A 55 -2.41 0.63 3.59
C GLY A 55 -1.77 -0.62 3.05
N PHE A 56 -0.65 -0.99 3.64
CA PHE A 56 0.09 -2.19 3.29
C PHE A 56 0.95 -2.62 4.48
N ASP A 57 1.46 -3.84 4.38
CA ASP A 57 2.29 -4.45 5.39
C ASP A 57 3.73 -4.54 4.88
N ILE A 58 4.70 -4.30 5.76
CA ILE A 58 6.13 -4.50 5.48
C ILE A 58 6.63 -5.62 6.39
N GLU A 59 7.15 -6.68 5.78
CA GLU A 59 7.89 -7.73 6.49
C GLU A 59 9.40 -7.47 6.39
N TYR A 60 10.11 -7.59 7.52
CA TYR A 60 11.55 -7.33 7.58
C TYR A 60 12.27 -8.32 8.50
N PRO A 61 13.57 -8.61 8.27
CA PRO A 61 14.33 -9.58 9.07
C PRO A 61 14.70 -9.01 10.45
N HIS A 62 13.78 -9.10 11.43
CA HIS A 62 13.94 -8.54 12.78
C HIS A 62 15.12 -9.07 13.61
N ARG A 63 15.77 -10.15 13.16
CA ARG A 63 17.01 -10.64 13.79
C ARG A 63 18.24 -9.82 13.40
N SER A 64 18.14 -9.05 12.32
CA SER A 64 19.22 -8.27 11.73
C SER A 64 18.93 -6.77 11.74
N LEU A 65 17.65 -6.39 11.74
CA LEU A 65 17.19 -5.00 11.73
C LEU A 65 16.25 -4.75 12.92
N SER A 66 16.20 -3.49 13.37
CA SER A 66 15.23 -2.99 14.34
C SER A 66 14.50 -1.82 13.70
N PHE A 67 13.17 -1.81 13.79
CA PHE A 67 12.38 -0.67 13.34
C PHE A 67 12.27 0.38 14.46
N HIS A 68 12.27 1.65 14.06
CA HIS A 68 12.11 2.80 14.97
C HIS A 68 10.90 3.61 14.49
N ALA A 69 9.74 3.42 15.12
CA ALA A 69 8.46 3.98 14.67
C ALA A 69 8.41 5.52 14.66
N ASP A 70 9.25 6.18 15.46
CA ASP A 70 9.35 7.64 15.53
C ASP A 70 10.36 8.24 14.52
N ASP A 71 11.05 7.39 13.75
CA ASP A 71 12.16 7.79 12.88
C ASP A 71 11.83 7.49 11.40
N TYR A 72 10.87 8.26 10.87
CA TYR A 72 10.45 8.22 9.48
C TYR A 72 10.31 9.62 8.90
N ASP A 73 10.45 9.73 7.58
CA ASP A 73 10.17 10.92 6.80
C ASP A 73 8.97 10.68 5.87
N ILE A 74 8.23 11.75 5.58
CA ILE A 74 7.09 11.73 4.65
C ILE A 74 7.61 12.10 3.26
N GLY A 75 7.36 11.26 2.26
CA GLY A 75 7.75 11.52 0.87
C GLY A 75 6.91 12.60 0.18
N GLU A 76 7.41 13.11 -0.95
CA GLU A 76 6.86 14.29 -1.64
C GLU A 76 5.41 14.12 -2.12
N LEU A 77 4.96 12.89 -2.39
CA LEU A 77 3.59 12.62 -2.80
C LEU A 77 2.61 12.84 -1.65
N LEU A 78 3.05 12.78 -0.41
CA LEU A 78 2.18 12.90 0.77
C LEU A 78 2.26 14.29 1.41
N GLU A 79 3.35 15.04 1.22
CA GLU A 79 3.56 16.38 1.79
C GLU A 79 2.43 17.36 1.49
N GLN A 80 1.90 17.32 0.26
CA GLN A 80 0.83 18.24 -0.18
C GLN A 80 -0.54 17.92 0.43
N GLY A 81 -0.71 16.70 0.92
CA GLY A 81 -2.02 16.17 1.28
C GLY A 81 -2.51 16.49 2.68
N TYR A 82 -1.65 17.04 3.55
CA TYR A 82 -1.92 17.19 4.99
C TYR A 82 -2.56 15.92 5.58
N GLY A 83 -2.03 14.76 5.17
CA GLY A 83 -2.54 13.46 5.58
C GLY A 83 -1.93 12.97 6.89
N TYR A 84 -2.51 11.89 7.40
CA TYR A 84 -2.02 11.19 8.58
C TYR A 84 -1.39 9.89 8.11
N LEU A 85 -0.07 9.79 8.31
CA LEU A 85 0.67 8.55 8.15
C LEU A 85 0.69 7.83 9.50
N THR A 86 0.37 6.54 9.48
CA THR A 86 0.43 5.66 10.65
C THR A 86 1.40 4.53 10.33
N LEU A 87 2.41 4.35 11.19
CA LEU A 87 3.30 3.20 11.19
C LEU A 87 3.19 2.50 12.54
N ASP A 88 2.84 1.23 12.54
CA ASP A 88 2.69 0.44 13.77
C ASP A 88 3.41 -0.91 13.64
N GLU A 89 4.29 -1.23 14.59
CA GLU A 89 4.92 -2.53 14.67
C GLU A 89 4.02 -3.50 15.42
N ILE A 90 3.20 -4.24 14.66
CA ILE A 90 2.24 -5.17 15.24
C ILE A 90 2.89 -6.45 15.79
N SER A 91 4.08 -6.80 15.29
CA SER A 91 4.91 -7.89 15.79
C SER A 91 6.35 -7.75 15.29
N PRO A 92 7.35 -8.37 15.95
CA PRO A 92 8.74 -8.27 15.51
C PRO A 92 8.93 -8.68 14.05
N GLY A 93 9.37 -7.75 13.22
CA GLY A 93 9.59 -7.99 11.79
C GLY A 93 8.38 -7.70 10.91
N HIS A 94 7.31 -7.11 11.44
CA HIS A 94 6.09 -6.81 10.70
C HIS A 94 5.54 -5.43 11.08
N ILE A 95 5.55 -4.52 10.11
CA ILE A 95 5.06 -3.15 10.25
C ILE A 95 3.78 -3.01 9.43
N LYS A 96 2.75 -2.37 10.00
CA LYS A 96 1.59 -1.88 9.27
C LYS A 96 1.79 -0.42 8.91
N VAL A 97 1.65 -0.12 7.62
CA VAL A 97 1.67 1.25 7.09
C VAL A 97 0.26 1.60 6.65
N GLY A 98 -0.19 2.78 7.04
CA GLY A 98 -1.49 3.32 6.65
C GLY A 98 -1.39 4.81 6.42
N TRP A 99 -2.10 5.30 5.41
CA TRP A 99 -2.20 6.73 5.16
C TRP A 99 -3.59 7.12 4.68
N PHE A 100 -4.04 8.27 5.14
CA PHE A 100 -5.24 8.92 4.62
C PHE A 100 -5.09 10.44 4.67
N THR A 101 -5.66 11.13 3.68
CA THR A 101 -5.80 12.59 3.69
C THR A 101 -7.15 13.01 4.29
N MET A 102 -7.14 14.09 5.08
CA MET A 102 -8.36 14.73 5.59
C MET A 102 -8.97 15.72 4.59
N LEU A 103 -8.24 16.11 3.55
CA LEU A 103 -8.66 17.10 2.56
C LEU A 103 -9.05 16.43 1.24
N ASN A 104 -9.28 17.24 0.21
CA ASN A 104 -9.56 16.76 -1.14
C ASN A 104 -8.31 16.33 -1.91
N TYR A 105 -7.16 16.20 -1.25
CA TYR A 105 -5.95 15.70 -1.88
C TYR A 105 -6.11 14.23 -2.28
N LYS A 106 -5.38 13.84 -3.32
CA LYS A 106 -5.26 12.47 -3.79
C LYS A 106 -3.92 12.38 -4.50
N ILE A 107 -3.20 11.28 -4.34
CA ILE A 107 -2.10 10.95 -5.23
C ILE A 107 -2.73 10.74 -6.62
N PRO A 108 -2.36 11.53 -7.64
CA PRO A 108 -2.97 11.40 -8.95
C PRO A 108 -2.64 10.05 -9.60
N LYS A 109 -3.57 9.55 -10.41
CA LYS A 109 -3.25 8.46 -11.36
C LYS A 109 -2.00 8.82 -12.19
N HIS A 110 -1.14 7.84 -12.41
CA HIS A 110 0.15 7.95 -13.10
C HIS A 110 1.24 8.72 -12.35
N ALA A 111 0.99 9.15 -11.10
CA ALA A 111 2.04 9.73 -10.27
C ALA A 111 3.10 8.70 -9.91
N SER A 112 4.33 9.18 -9.78
CA SER A 112 5.48 8.43 -9.28
C SER A 112 6.23 9.28 -8.25
N GLY A 113 6.76 8.65 -7.20
CA GLY A 113 7.41 9.33 -6.09
C GLY A 113 7.25 8.55 -4.78
N SER A 114 7.78 9.08 -3.68
CA SER A 114 7.61 8.54 -2.31
C SER A 114 6.52 9.23 -1.49
#